data_AF-A0A2R6I9S4-F1
#
_entry.id   AF-A0A2R6I9S4-F1
#
_cell.length_a   1.000
_cell.length_b   1.000
_cell.length_c   1.000
_cell.angle_alpha   90.00
_cell.angle_beta   90.00
_cell.angle_gamma   90.00
#
_symmetry.space_group_name_H-M   'P 1'
#
loop_
_entity.id
_entity.type
_entity.pdbx_description
1 polymer ?
#
loop_
_entity_poly.entity_id
_entity_poly.type
_entity_poly.pdbx_seq_one_letter_code
_entity_poly.pdbx_strand_id
1 'polypeptide(L)'
;MESWKSGTRVRVAAVVVAMTAVYLAGDVASGYVNSALGAPSVLFLPLVAAVPVPFTLVFGASAAVGAVVGSLAVGVTAFGVETVFVALAHGCLALTAAGSRDRLVTDRGQSLARYPESLRAFVTVSVLGSGGAAAVLAWGYEVAAIAPFFVAVASWFLSLLLVNLTVAPIVFFTLRSVAGWAEWSPPTGVPVTVRDRRTAVVVSVWVVLGSFGSIGYRLFETMSTRAVPTSLEFLFVFKRPDLFGAGAGLVEVLLGAVMFSFLALSYGWERD
;
A
#
# COMPACT_ATOMS: atom_id res chain seq x y z
N MET A 1 -26.03 25.14 -14.78
CA MET A 1 -25.04 24.61 -13.81
C MET A 1 -25.17 23.11 -13.55
N GLU A 2 -26.31 22.46 -13.83
CA GLU A 2 -26.47 21.00 -13.58
C GLU A 2 -25.84 20.09 -14.64
N SER A 3 -25.77 20.50 -15.92
CA SER A 3 -25.16 19.67 -16.99
C SER A 3 -23.64 19.49 -16.84
N TRP A 4 -22.96 20.40 -16.15
CA TRP A 4 -21.53 20.28 -15.88
C TRP A 4 -21.25 19.23 -14.79
N LYS A 5 -22.11 19.15 -13.76
CA LYS A 5 -22.01 18.14 -12.69
C LYS A 5 -22.32 16.72 -13.18
N SER A 6 -23.19 16.55 -14.18
CA SER A 6 -23.47 15.23 -14.77
C SER A 6 -22.29 14.71 -15.59
N GLY A 7 -21.64 15.58 -16.38
CA GLY A 7 -20.44 15.22 -17.16
C GLY A 7 -19.26 14.75 -16.30
N THR A 8 -18.98 15.43 -15.19
CA THR A 8 -17.89 15.03 -14.26
C THR A 8 -18.18 13.70 -13.58
N ARG A 9 -19.43 13.44 -13.16
CA ARG A 9 -19.81 12.17 -12.51
C ARG A 9 -19.67 10.98 -13.46
N VAL A 10 -20.09 11.13 -14.71
CA VAL A 10 -19.97 10.08 -15.73
C VAL A 10 -18.51 9.75 -16.02
N ARG A 11 -17.64 10.77 -16.10
CA ARG A 11 -16.19 10.57 -16.28
C ARG A 11 -15.53 9.86 -15.10
N VAL A 12 -15.84 10.28 -13.87
CA VAL A 12 -15.33 9.63 -12.65
C VAL A 12 -15.75 8.17 -12.61
N ALA A 13 -17.03 7.88 -12.86
CA ALA A 13 -17.54 6.51 -12.92
C ALA A 13 -16.84 5.69 -14.01
N ALA A 14 -16.63 6.25 -15.20
CA ALA A 14 -15.94 5.57 -16.30
C ALA A 14 -14.48 5.23 -15.93
N VAL A 15 -13.74 6.13 -15.29
CA VAL A 15 -12.36 5.87 -14.83
C VAL A 15 -12.34 4.77 -13.76
N VAL A 16 -13.27 4.82 -12.80
CA VAL A 16 -13.37 3.80 -11.75
C VAL A 16 -13.67 2.42 -12.36
N VAL A 17 -14.63 2.35 -13.30
CA VAL A 17 -15.00 1.10 -13.99
C VAL A 17 -13.84 0.58 -14.84
N ALA A 18 -13.17 1.45 -15.61
CA ALA A 18 -12.02 1.07 -16.43
C ALA A 18 -10.89 0.53 -15.55
N MET A 19 -10.57 1.21 -14.45
CA MET A 19 -9.56 0.76 -13.50
C MET A 19 -9.92 -0.58 -12.86
N THR A 20 -11.18 -0.76 -12.46
CA THR A 20 -11.70 -2.04 -11.96
C THR A 20 -11.50 -3.15 -12.99
N ALA A 21 -11.80 -2.89 -14.26
CA ALA A 21 -11.58 -3.84 -15.34
C ALA A 21 -10.09 -4.18 -15.56
N VAL A 22 -9.17 -3.20 -15.41
CA VAL A 22 -7.73 -3.46 -15.46
C VAL A 22 -7.29 -4.40 -14.34
N TYR A 23 -7.81 -4.22 -13.12
CA TYR A 23 -7.52 -5.11 -12.00
C TYR A 23 -8.01 -6.53 -12.27
N LEU A 24 -9.25 -6.69 -12.75
CA LEU A 24 -9.81 -7.98 -13.11
C LEU A 24 -9.01 -8.66 -14.23
N ALA A 25 -8.62 -7.92 -15.26
CA ALA A 25 -7.81 -8.45 -16.35
C ALA A 25 -6.41 -8.86 -15.87
N GLY A 26 -5.80 -8.06 -14.98
CA GLY A 26 -4.51 -8.35 -14.38
C GLY A 26 -4.52 -9.58 -13.49
N ASP A 27 -5.61 -9.79 -12.73
CA ASP A 27 -5.82 -10.99 -11.93
C ASP A 27 -5.95 -12.24 -12.80
N VAL A 28 -6.79 -12.18 -13.84
CA VAL A 28 -6.95 -13.27 -14.82
C VAL A 28 -5.60 -13.59 -15.48
N ALA A 29 -4.86 -12.58 -15.94
CA ALA A 29 -3.54 -12.77 -16.54
C ALA A 29 -2.54 -13.41 -15.56
N SER A 30 -2.55 -12.98 -14.29
CA SER A 30 -1.71 -13.55 -13.24
C SER A 30 -2.07 -15.01 -12.96
N GLY A 31 -3.37 -15.33 -12.93
CA GLY A 31 -3.87 -16.71 -12.81
C GLY A 31 -3.39 -17.60 -13.95
N TYR A 32 -3.50 -17.13 -15.20
CA TYR A 32 -2.99 -17.85 -16.36
C TYR A 32 -1.48 -18.08 -16.28
N VAL A 33 -0.69 -17.04 -15.97
CA VAL A 33 0.78 -17.15 -15.88
C VAL A 33 1.20 -18.11 -14.77
N ASN A 34 0.58 -18.03 -13.58
CA ASN A 34 0.86 -18.94 -12.47
C ASN A 34 0.50 -20.39 -12.82
N SER A 35 -0.63 -20.60 -13.50
CA SER A 35 -1.05 -21.94 -13.96
C SER A 35 -0.11 -22.53 -15.03
N ALA A 36 0.41 -21.69 -15.93
CA ALA A 36 1.30 -22.10 -17.01
C ALA A 36 2.73 -22.39 -16.52
N LEU A 37 3.21 -21.65 -15.52
CA LEU A 37 4.57 -21.76 -15.00
C LEU A 37 4.69 -22.72 -13.80
N GLY A 38 3.57 -23.16 -13.22
CA GLY A 38 3.57 -24.06 -12.06
C GLY A 38 4.26 -23.50 -10.81
N ALA A 39 4.48 -22.19 -10.76
CA ALA A 39 5.19 -21.51 -9.68
C ALA A 39 4.20 -21.04 -8.61
N PRO A 40 4.55 -21.15 -7.31
CA PRO A 40 3.72 -20.60 -6.25
C PRO A 40 3.63 -19.07 -6.39
N SER A 41 2.42 -18.54 -6.22
CA SER A 41 2.06 -17.12 -6.36
C SER A 41 2.93 -16.15 -5.56
N VAL A 42 3.56 -16.65 -4.48
CA VAL A 42 4.45 -15.88 -3.58
C VAL A 42 5.77 -15.48 -4.26
N LEU A 43 6.22 -16.21 -5.29
CA LEU A 43 7.46 -15.90 -6.02
C LEU A 43 7.24 -14.93 -7.19
N PHE A 44 5.99 -14.66 -7.57
CA PHE A 44 5.68 -13.75 -8.66
C PHE A 44 5.53 -12.33 -8.12
N LEU A 45 6.27 -11.39 -8.73
CA LEU A 45 6.06 -9.96 -8.51
C LEU A 45 4.60 -9.65 -8.89
N PRO A 46 3.76 -9.14 -7.98
CA PRO A 46 2.36 -8.85 -8.29
C PRO A 46 2.34 -7.67 -9.27
N LEU A 47 2.31 -7.96 -10.57
CA LEU A 47 2.37 -6.96 -11.63
C LEU A 47 1.21 -5.95 -11.52
N VAL A 48 0.07 -6.39 -10.97
CA VAL A 48 -1.09 -5.55 -10.65
C VAL A 48 -0.73 -4.42 -9.66
N ALA A 49 0.24 -4.62 -8.78
CA ALA A 49 0.72 -3.60 -7.86
C ALA A 49 1.43 -2.42 -8.56
N ALA A 50 1.81 -2.57 -9.85
CA ALA A 50 2.32 -1.47 -10.66
C ALA A 50 1.24 -0.50 -11.12
N VAL A 51 -0.05 -0.90 -11.05
CA VAL A 51 -1.17 -0.19 -11.67
C VAL A 51 -1.60 1.08 -10.89
N PRO A 52 -1.68 1.10 -9.55
CA PRO A 52 -2.15 2.28 -8.80
C PRO A 52 -1.39 3.57 -9.13
N VAL A 53 -0.07 3.52 -9.12
CA VAL A 53 0.79 4.70 -9.26
C VAL A 53 0.60 5.40 -10.62
N PRO A 54 0.86 4.76 -11.79
CA PRO A 54 0.80 5.41 -13.09
C PRO A 54 -0.63 5.84 -13.46
N PHE A 55 -1.65 5.03 -13.16
CA PHE A 55 -3.04 5.42 -13.42
C PHE A 55 -3.48 6.61 -12.57
N THR A 56 -3.05 6.67 -11.31
CA THR A 56 -3.38 7.82 -10.45
C THR A 56 -2.66 9.08 -10.90
N LEU A 57 -1.43 8.97 -11.43
CA LEU A 57 -0.74 10.11 -12.03
C LEU A 57 -1.43 10.63 -13.31
N VAL A 58 -2.03 9.73 -14.11
CA VAL A 58 -2.71 10.09 -15.36
C VAL A 58 -4.15 10.58 -15.14
N PHE A 59 -4.92 9.86 -14.33
CA PHE A 59 -6.37 10.07 -14.16
C PHE A 59 -6.76 10.65 -12.79
N GLY A 60 -5.82 10.89 -11.90
CA GLY A 60 -6.04 11.54 -10.61
C GLY A 60 -6.80 10.67 -9.59
N ALA A 61 -7.50 11.33 -8.66
CA ALA A 61 -8.15 10.69 -7.51
C ALA A 61 -9.20 9.64 -7.88
N SER A 62 -9.86 9.76 -9.04
CA SER A 62 -10.81 8.74 -9.51
C SER A 62 -10.12 7.40 -9.81
N ALA A 63 -8.88 7.41 -10.31
CA ALA A 63 -8.11 6.18 -10.47
C ALA A 63 -7.64 5.61 -9.14
N ALA A 64 -7.39 6.45 -8.13
CA ALA A 64 -7.09 5.98 -6.78
C ALA A 64 -8.28 5.23 -6.16
N VAL A 65 -9.50 5.78 -6.29
CA VAL A 65 -10.73 5.09 -5.88
C VAL A 65 -10.92 3.81 -6.69
N GLY A 66 -10.72 3.88 -8.01
CA GLY A 66 -10.80 2.71 -8.89
C GLY A 66 -9.80 1.61 -8.55
N ALA A 67 -8.59 1.96 -8.06
CA ALA A 67 -7.60 0.99 -7.62
C ALA A 67 -8.07 0.20 -6.39
N VAL A 68 -8.64 0.90 -5.41
CA VAL A 68 -9.19 0.27 -4.19
C VAL A 68 -10.39 -0.59 -4.53
N VAL A 69 -11.36 -0.06 -5.29
CA VAL A 69 -12.57 -0.79 -5.70
C VAL A 69 -12.20 -2.01 -6.57
N GLY A 70 -11.28 -1.83 -7.51
CA GLY A 70 -10.76 -2.91 -8.36
C GLY A 70 -10.08 -4.01 -7.55
N SER A 71 -9.21 -3.64 -6.61
CA SER A 71 -8.56 -4.59 -5.72
C SER A 71 -9.55 -5.36 -4.84
N LEU A 72 -10.60 -4.70 -4.35
CA LEU A 72 -11.66 -5.36 -3.60
C LEU A 72 -12.46 -6.30 -4.51
N ALA A 73 -12.84 -5.86 -5.71
CA ALA A 73 -13.62 -6.65 -6.66
C ALA A 73 -12.89 -7.93 -7.09
N VAL A 74 -11.57 -7.87 -7.27
CA VAL A 74 -10.73 -9.05 -7.51
C VAL A 74 -10.82 -10.02 -6.33
N GLY A 75 -10.65 -9.54 -5.10
CA GLY A 75 -10.66 -10.46 -3.95
C GLY A 75 -12.04 -10.94 -3.50
N VAL A 76 -13.15 -10.39 -4.03
CA VAL A 76 -14.50 -10.98 -3.86
C VAL A 76 -14.56 -12.41 -4.42
N THR A 77 -13.74 -12.76 -5.41
CA THR A 77 -13.67 -14.13 -5.94
C THR A 77 -12.83 -15.07 -5.06
N ALA A 78 -11.96 -14.53 -4.19
CA ALA A 78 -10.98 -15.28 -3.39
C ALA A 78 -11.33 -15.38 -1.89
N PHE A 79 -12.31 -14.61 -1.39
CA PHE A 79 -12.86 -14.68 -0.02
C PHE A 79 -11.82 -14.78 1.14
N GLY A 80 -10.75 -13.98 1.08
CA GLY A 80 -9.74 -13.90 2.16
C GLY A 80 -9.74 -12.55 2.89
N VAL A 81 -9.47 -12.53 4.20
CA VAL A 81 -9.23 -11.29 4.97
C VAL A 81 -8.04 -10.50 4.36
N GLU A 82 -7.11 -11.21 3.74
CA GLU A 82 -5.99 -10.67 2.95
C GLU A 82 -6.44 -9.68 1.88
N THR A 83 -7.61 -9.89 1.25
CA THR A 83 -8.14 -9.00 0.21
C THR A 83 -8.27 -7.55 0.69
N VAL A 84 -8.72 -7.36 1.94
CA VAL A 84 -8.90 -6.03 2.51
C VAL A 84 -7.54 -5.34 2.66
N PHE A 85 -6.54 -6.04 3.18
CA PHE A 85 -5.19 -5.50 3.34
C PHE A 85 -4.52 -5.20 2.00
N VAL A 86 -4.73 -6.05 0.99
CA VAL A 86 -4.26 -5.79 -0.39
C VAL A 86 -4.91 -4.54 -0.96
N ALA A 87 -6.22 -4.34 -0.78
CA ALA A 87 -6.90 -3.14 -1.25
C ALA A 87 -6.43 -1.87 -0.53
N LEU A 88 -6.21 -1.93 0.78
CA LEU A 88 -5.65 -0.83 1.56
C LEU A 88 -4.21 -0.50 1.11
N ALA A 89 -3.40 -1.50 0.79
CA ALA A 89 -2.05 -1.32 0.28
C ALA A 89 -2.03 -0.65 -1.11
N HIS A 90 -2.89 -1.08 -2.04
CA HIS A 90 -3.06 -0.40 -3.34
C HIS A 90 -3.60 1.03 -3.17
N GLY A 91 -4.47 1.25 -2.18
CA GLY A 91 -4.91 2.58 -1.78
C GLY A 91 -3.76 3.47 -1.31
N CYS A 92 -2.84 2.94 -0.49
CA CYS A 92 -1.66 3.68 -0.03
C CYS A 92 -0.75 4.10 -1.20
N LEU A 93 -0.51 3.18 -2.15
CA LEU A 93 0.25 3.48 -3.36
C LEU A 93 -0.40 4.60 -4.18
N ALA A 94 -1.72 4.49 -4.41
CA ALA A 94 -2.48 5.48 -5.15
C ALA A 94 -2.51 6.84 -4.45
N LEU A 95 -2.74 6.89 -3.14
CA LEU A 95 -2.78 8.14 -2.37
C LEU A 95 -1.43 8.85 -2.36
N THR A 96 -0.33 8.10 -2.24
CA THR A 96 1.03 8.67 -2.32
C THR A 96 1.28 9.29 -3.70
N ALA A 97 0.87 8.60 -4.77
CA ALA A 97 0.99 9.10 -6.13
C ALA A 97 0.11 10.33 -6.39
N ALA A 98 -1.15 10.30 -5.93
CA ALA A 98 -2.10 11.41 -6.05
C ALA A 98 -1.56 12.66 -5.37
N GLY A 99 -1.05 12.50 -4.15
CA GLY A 99 -0.52 13.61 -3.39
C GLY A 99 0.67 14.27 -4.05
N SER A 100 1.59 13.50 -4.63
CA SER A 100 2.86 14.01 -5.15
C SER A 100 2.83 14.27 -6.66
N ARG A 101 1.62 14.18 -7.26
CA ARG A 101 1.36 14.41 -8.69
C ARG A 101 1.93 15.75 -9.14
N ASP A 102 1.73 16.83 -8.39
CA ASP A 102 2.17 18.17 -8.80
C ASP A 102 3.69 18.28 -8.97
N ARG A 103 4.50 17.51 -8.24
CA ARG A 103 5.98 17.45 -8.43
C ARG A 103 6.42 16.60 -9.62
N LEU A 104 5.60 15.62 -9.96
CA LEU A 104 5.86 14.69 -11.06
C LEU A 104 5.37 15.25 -12.41
N VAL A 105 4.46 16.22 -12.34
CA VAL A 105 3.69 16.76 -13.47
C VAL A 105 4.02 18.25 -13.70
N THR A 106 5.09 18.79 -13.10
CA THR A 106 5.53 20.16 -13.39
C THR A 106 5.86 20.34 -14.87
N ASP A 107 5.09 21.24 -15.47
CA ASP A 107 5.13 21.79 -16.83
C ASP A 107 4.76 20.90 -18.03
N ARG A 108 3.82 21.45 -18.80
CA ARG A 108 3.19 20.91 -20.01
C ARG A 108 4.24 20.34 -20.97
N GLY A 109 4.42 19.02 -20.95
CA GLY A 109 5.16 18.30 -21.98
C GLY A 109 6.62 17.97 -21.69
N GLN A 110 7.14 18.25 -20.49
CA GLN A 110 8.55 17.94 -20.20
C GLN A 110 8.73 16.48 -19.75
N SER A 111 9.79 15.86 -20.25
CA SER A 111 10.12 14.44 -20.05
C SER A 111 10.80 14.22 -18.69
N LEU A 112 10.39 13.19 -17.96
CA LEU A 112 11.02 12.74 -16.70
C LEU A 112 12.54 12.53 -16.83
N ALA A 113 13.04 12.26 -18.04
CA ALA A 113 14.46 12.04 -18.31
C ALA A 113 15.31 13.33 -18.34
N ARG A 114 14.70 14.53 -18.44
CA ARG A 114 15.45 15.80 -18.52
C ARG A 114 15.60 16.52 -17.17
N TYR A 115 14.92 16.06 -16.12
CA TYR A 115 14.92 16.75 -14.82
C TYR A 115 15.18 15.76 -13.66
N PRO A 116 16.35 15.83 -13.01
CA PRO A 116 16.70 14.94 -11.89
C PRO A 116 15.72 15.08 -10.71
N GLU A 117 15.08 16.24 -10.56
CA GLU A 117 14.09 16.49 -9.51
C GLU A 117 12.80 15.68 -9.68
N SER A 118 12.32 15.48 -10.92
CA SER A 118 11.12 14.67 -11.17
C SER A 118 11.41 13.18 -11.02
N LEU A 119 12.61 12.72 -11.39
CA LEU A 119 13.07 11.36 -11.10
C LEU A 119 13.18 11.13 -9.58
N ARG A 120 13.77 12.08 -8.85
CA ARG A 120 13.87 12.03 -7.39
C ARG A 120 12.50 12.00 -6.74
N ALA A 121 11.55 12.81 -7.22
CA ALA A 121 10.18 12.78 -6.75
C ALA A 121 9.52 11.41 -7.02
N PHE A 122 9.75 10.81 -8.18
CA PHE A 122 9.19 9.50 -8.54
C PHE A 122 9.74 8.38 -7.66
N VAL A 123 11.05 8.38 -7.44
CA VAL A 123 11.72 7.45 -6.53
C VAL A 123 11.19 7.64 -5.10
N THR A 124 11.04 8.89 -4.65
CA THR A 124 10.51 9.19 -3.31
C THR A 124 9.09 8.65 -3.15
N VAL A 125 8.21 8.89 -4.12
CA VAL A 125 6.83 8.37 -4.13
C VAL A 125 6.82 6.85 -4.15
N SER A 126 7.68 6.22 -4.95
CA SER A 126 7.79 4.78 -5.04
C SER A 126 8.26 4.16 -3.73
N VAL A 127 9.24 4.77 -3.05
CA VAL A 127 9.75 4.32 -1.75
C VAL A 127 8.70 4.50 -0.66
N LEU A 128 8.09 5.68 -0.53
CA LEU A 128 7.10 5.96 0.51
C LEU A 128 5.82 5.14 0.30
N GLY A 129 5.33 5.08 -0.93
CA GLY A 129 4.15 4.30 -1.28
C GLY A 129 4.37 2.81 -1.07
N SER A 130 5.50 2.26 -1.50
CA SER A 130 5.82 0.84 -1.29
C SER A 130 6.06 0.53 0.18
N GLY A 131 6.67 1.44 0.95
CA GLY A 131 6.85 1.29 2.39
C GLY A 131 5.53 1.26 3.16
N GLY A 132 4.63 2.21 2.89
CA GLY A 132 3.30 2.22 3.50
C GLY A 132 2.47 0.99 3.11
N ALA A 133 2.46 0.63 1.83
CA ALA A 133 1.77 -0.56 1.34
C ALA A 133 2.33 -1.86 1.93
N ALA A 134 3.66 -1.99 2.03
CA ALA A 134 4.31 -3.13 2.65
C ALA A 134 4.00 -3.23 4.15
N ALA A 135 3.95 -2.11 4.88
CA ALA A 135 3.56 -2.11 6.29
C ALA A 135 2.10 -2.55 6.48
N VAL A 136 1.17 -2.09 5.63
CA VAL A 136 -0.23 -2.53 5.64
C VAL A 136 -0.36 -4.03 5.36
N LEU A 137 0.35 -4.54 4.34
CA LEU A 137 0.35 -5.97 4.02
C LEU A 137 0.97 -6.79 5.15
N ALA A 138 2.13 -6.38 5.67
CA ALA A 138 2.79 -7.07 6.76
C ALA A 138 1.92 -7.12 8.02
N TRP A 139 1.24 -6.03 8.34
CA TRP A 139 0.25 -5.97 9.41
C TRP A 139 -0.90 -6.96 9.17
N GLY A 140 -1.45 -7.00 7.95
CA GLY A 140 -2.49 -7.97 7.60
C GLY A 140 -2.03 -9.43 7.72
N TYR A 141 -0.81 -9.72 7.28
CA TYR A 141 -0.23 -11.06 7.34
C TYR A 141 0.06 -11.51 8.77
N GLU A 142 0.48 -10.60 9.65
CA GLU A 142 0.71 -10.94 11.05
C GLU A 142 -0.61 -11.08 11.82
N VAL A 143 -1.60 -10.22 11.58
CA VAL A 143 -2.97 -10.37 12.13
C VAL A 143 -3.62 -11.68 11.70
N ALA A 144 -3.39 -12.12 10.45
CA ALA A 144 -3.86 -13.40 9.95
C ALA A 144 -3.01 -14.60 10.40
N ALA A 145 -1.98 -14.38 11.23
CA ALA A 145 -1.03 -15.39 11.70
C ALA A 145 -0.30 -16.16 10.59
N ILE A 146 -0.13 -15.55 9.41
CA ILE A 146 0.51 -16.16 8.23
C ILE A 146 2.03 -16.01 8.30
N ALA A 147 2.51 -14.79 8.57
CA ALA A 147 3.94 -14.47 8.61
C ALA A 147 4.22 -13.36 9.64
N PRO A 148 5.40 -13.35 10.28
CA PRO A 148 5.82 -12.23 11.14
C PRO A 148 5.92 -10.92 10.35
N PHE A 149 5.50 -9.78 10.92
CA PHE A 149 5.59 -8.47 10.28
C PHE A 149 7.01 -8.14 9.84
N PHE A 150 8.02 -8.38 10.70
CA PHE A 150 9.41 -8.04 10.36
C PHE A 150 9.94 -8.80 9.14
N VAL A 151 9.42 -10.00 8.85
CA VAL A 151 9.76 -10.78 7.66
C VAL A 151 8.93 -10.29 6.47
N ALA A 152 7.62 -10.20 6.65
CA ALA A 152 6.68 -9.85 5.60
C ALA A 152 6.90 -8.42 5.06
N VAL A 153 7.22 -7.46 5.93
CA VAL A 153 7.43 -6.06 5.56
C VAL A 153 8.61 -5.90 4.61
N ALA A 154 9.71 -6.63 4.86
CA ALA A 154 10.90 -6.57 4.02
C ALA A 154 10.65 -7.19 2.65
N SER A 155 9.99 -8.37 2.60
CA SER A 155 9.67 -9.04 1.34
C SER A 155 8.68 -8.22 0.51
N TRP A 156 7.62 -7.69 1.12
CA TRP A 156 6.64 -6.86 0.43
C TRP A 156 7.23 -5.54 -0.04
N PHE A 157 8.05 -4.89 0.79
CA PHE A 157 8.71 -3.65 0.42
C PHE A 157 9.57 -3.82 -0.82
N LEU A 158 10.43 -4.86 -0.83
CA LEU A 158 11.32 -5.12 -1.97
C LEU A 158 10.53 -5.43 -3.24
N SER A 159 9.53 -6.32 -3.15
CA SER A 159 8.69 -6.69 -4.30
C SER A 159 7.95 -5.47 -4.87
N LEU A 160 7.24 -4.71 -4.02
CA LEU A 160 6.48 -3.54 -4.47
C LEU A 160 7.39 -2.44 -5.01
N LEU A 161 8.54 -2.20 -4.38
CA LEU A 161 9.51 -1.22 -4.83
C LEU A 161 10.08 -1.59 -6.21
N LEU A 162 10.47 -2.85 -6.41
CA LEU A 162 10.98 -3.33 -7.70
C LEU A 162 9.92 -3.21 -8.80
N VAL A 163 8.69 -3.63 -8.54
CA VAL A 163 7.57 -3.46 -9.49
C VAL A 163 7.36 -1.98 -9.83
N ASN A 164 7.30 -1.11 -8.82
CA ASN A 164 7.06 0.32 -9.05
C ASN A 164 8.23 1.01 -9.75
N LEU A 165 9.47 0.61 -9.52
CA LEU A 165 10.62 1.23 -10.19
C LEU A 165 10.82 0.74 -11.62
N THR A 166 10.37 -0.48 -11.95
CA THR A 166 10.61 -1.08 -13.27
C THR A 166 9.38 -1.02 -14.18
N VAL A 167 8.21 -1.41 -13.68
CA VAL A 167 6.97 -1.55 -14.47
C VAL A 167 6.18 -0.25 -14.53
N ALA A 168 6.03 0.46 -13.39
CA ALA A 168 5.21 1.66 -13.35
C ALA A 168 5.67 2.77 -14.32
N PRO A 169 6.98 3.01 -14.57
CA PRO A 169 7.41 3.98 -15.58
C PRO A 169 6.96 3.59 -16.98
N ILE A 170 7.07 2.31 -17.35
CA ILE A 170 6.65 1.80 -18.66
C ILE A 170 5.15 2.04 -18.84
N VAL A 171 4.35 1.60 -17.86
CA VAL A 171 2.89 1.78 -17.86
C VAL A 171 2.53 3.27 -17.91
N PHE A 172 3.22 4.12 -17.16
CA PHE A 172 3.02 5.57 -17.19
C PHE A 172 3.23 6.17 -18.59
N PHE A 173 4.34 5.84 -19.25
CA PHE A 173 4.63 6.37 -20.59
C PHE A 173 3.64 5.84 -21.64
N THR A 174 3.24 4.57 -21.56
CA THR A 174 2.22 3.99 -22.45
C THR A 174 0.85 4.64 -22.25
N LEU A 175 0.42 4.83 -21.00
CA LEU A 175 -0.85 5.52 -20.74
C LEU A 175 -0.82 6.97 -21.21
N ARG A 176 0.31 7.65 -21.01
CA ARG A 176 0.49 9.03 -21.46
C ARG A 176 0.41 9.17 -22.97
N SER A 177 0.95 8.21 -23.74
CA SER A 177 0.89 8.26 -25.20
C SER A 177 -0.50 7.98 -25.76
N VAL A 178 -1.33 7.20 -25.05
CA VAL A 178 -2.67 6.81 -25.50
C VAL A 178 -3.76 7.77 -25.03
N ALA A 179 -3.73 8.19 -23.76
CA ALA A 179 -4.85 8.92 -23.13
C ALA A 179 -4.68 10.45 -23.10
N GLY A 180 -3.47 10.97 -23.34
CA GLY A 180 -3.18 12.38 -23.06
C GLY A 180 -3.33 12.73 -21.58
N TRP A 181 -3.24 14.02 -21.23
CA TRP A 181 -3.44 14.47 -19.84
C TRP A 181 -4.94 14.61 -19.55
N ALA A 182 -5.48 13.80 -18.65
CA ALA A 182 -6.85 13.95 -18.16
C ALA A 182 -6.93 14.81 -16.89
N GLU A 183 -8.08 15.48 -16.73
CA GLU A 183 -8.39 16.60 -15.83
C GLU A 183 -7.75 16.58 -14.44
N TRP A 184 -7.39 17.80 -14.03
CA TRP A 184 -6.74 18.16 -12.78
C TRP A 184 -7.77 18.22 -11.64
N SER A 185 -7.39 17.68 -10.48
CA SER A 185 -8.04 17.99 -9.21
C SER A 185 -7.16 19.01 -8.49
N PRO A 186 -7.76 20.00 -7.79
CA PRO A 186 -7.03 21.10 -7.20
C PRO A 186 -5.98 20.61 -6.19
N PRO A 187 -4.92 21.41 -5.97
CA PRO A 187 -3.82 21.04 -5.09
C PRO A 187 -4.34 20.89 -3.65
N THR A 188 -3.78 19.93 -2.93
CA THR A 188 -3.88 19.92 -1.46
C THR A 188 -3.18 21.18 -0.91
N GLY A 189 -3.75 21.81 0.13
CA GLY A 189 -3.16 23.00 0.77
C GLY A 189 -1.74 22.80 1.33
N VAL A 190 -1.32 21.53 1.52
CA VAL A 190 -0.07 21.19 2.19
C VAL A 190 1.07 21.32 1.21
N PRO A 191 2.18 21.98 1.56
CA PRO A 191 3.43 21.83 0.83
C PRO A 191 3.83 20.34 0.76
N VAL A 192 4.01 19.82 -0.45
CA VAL A 192 4.33 18.40 -0.71
C VAL A 192 5.54 17.90 0.09
N THR A 193 6.54 18.77 0.38
CA THR A 193 7.70 18.46 1.23
C THR A 193 7.30 18.06 2.64
N VAL A 194 6.36 18.79 3.24
CA VAL A 194 5.91 18.58 4.61
C VAL A 194 5.13 17.28 4.69
N ARG A 195 4.28 17.01 3.68
CA ARG A 195 3.53 15.76 3.60
C ARG A 195 4.45 14.55 3.44
N ASP A 196 5.36 14.57 2.46
CA ASP A 196 6.30 13.47 2.22
C ASP A 196 7.13 13.16 3.48
N ARG A 197 7.55 14.20 4.22
CA ARG A 197 8.25 14.03 5.50
C ARG A 197 7.37 13.40 6.57
N ARG A 198 6.12 13.84 6.73
CA ARG A 198 5.17 13.24 7.68
C ARG A 198 4.91 11.78 7.36
N THR A 199 4.63 11.47 6.09
CA THR A 199 4.46 10.10 5.60
C THR A 199 5.71 9.26 5.88
N ALA A 200 6.90 9.77 5.56
CA ALA A 200 8.15 9.07 5.85
C ALA A 200 8.30 8.73 7.33
N VAL A 201 8.03 9.70 8.21
CA VAL A 201 8.06 9.49 9.68
C VAL A 201 7.06 8.44 10.10
N VAL A 202 5.80 8.52 9.65
CA VAL A 202 4.74 7.56 10.01
C VAL A 202 5.12 6.15 9.55
N VAL A 203 5.56 5.99 8.30
CA VAL A 203 5.97 4.69 7.75
C VAL A 203 7.19 4.15 8.51
N SER A 204 8.23 4.96 8.73
CA SER A 204 9.42 4.52 9.48
C SER A 204 9.06 4.12 10.91
N VAL A 205 8.24 4.89 11.62
CA VAL A 205 7.78 4.57 12.97
C VAL A 205 6.96 3.27 12.97
N TRP A 206 6.04 3.10 12.02
CA TRP A 206 5.24 1.88 11.90
C TRP A 206 6.14 0.67 11.65
N VAL A 207 7.08 0.75 10.71
CA VAL A 207 7.99 -0.36 10.41
C VAL A 207 8.84 -0.71 11.63
N VAL A 208 9.40 0.28 12.33
CA VAL A 208 10.23 0.07 13.52
C VAL A 208 9.42 -0.54 14.65
N LEU A 209 8.31 0.09 15.05
CA LEU A 209 7.48 -0.37 16.16
C LEU A 209 6.84 -1.72 15.86
N GLY A 210 6.33 -1.93 14.64
CA GLY A 210 5.78 -3.21 14.20
C GLY A 210 6.82 -4.32 14.22
N SER A 211 8.03 -4.06 13.75
CA SER A 211 9.11 -5.07 13.77
C SER A 211 9.55 -5.42 15.19
N PHE A 212 9.76 -4.43 16.06
CA PHE A 212 10.13 -4.68 17.46
C PHE A 212 8.99 -5.36 18.23
N GLY A 213 7.74 -4.98 17.98
CA GLY A 213 6.56 -5.62 18.54
C GLY A 213 6.47 -7.10 18.14
N SER A 214 6.59 -7.39 16.85
CA SER A 214 6.56 -8.75 16.29
C SER A 214 7.70 -9.62 16.81
N ILE A 215 8.93 -9.08 16.87
CA ILE A 215 10.09 -9.80 17.45
C ILE A 215 9.88 -10.06 18.93
N GLY A 216 9.43 -9.05 19.69
CA GLY A 216 9.14 -9.17 21.12
C GLY A 216 8.09 -10.24 21.39
N TYR A 217 6.97 -10.20 20.67
CA TYR A 217 5.92 -11.21 20.73
C TYR A 217 6.49 -12.62 20.55
N ARG A 218 7.29 -12.86 19.50
CA ARG A 218 7.86 -14.19 19.24
C ARG A 218 8.95 -14.60 20.22
N LEU A 219 9.84 -13.71 20.62
CA LEU A 219 10.87 -14.05 21.60
C LEU A 219 10.28 -14.38 22.97
N PHE A 220 9.25 -13.65 23.38
CA PHE A 220 8.65 -13.81 24.70
C PHE A 220 7.52 -14.82 24.74
N GLU A 221 6.74 -15.06 23.68
CA GLU A 221 5.67 -16.07 23.71
C GLU A 221 6.12 -17.47 23.26
N THR A 222 6.91 -17.58 22.17
CA THR A 222 7.25 -18.90 21.58
C THR A 222 8.31 -19.72 22.34
N MET A 223 8.86 -19.21 23.45
CA MET A 223 9.68 -20.06 24.33
C MET A 223 8.80 -21.11 25.01
N SER A 224 8.96 -22.35 24.55
CA SER A 224 8.31 -23.55 25.06
C SER A 224 8.47 -23.69 26.58
N THR A 225 7.35 -23.73 27.29
CA THR A 225 7.27 -24.07 28.72
C THR A 225 7.68 -25.52 29.02
N ARG A 226 7.93 -26.36 28.01
CA ARG A 226 8.28 -27.80 28.20
C ARG A 226 9.63 -28.05 28.86
N ALA A 227 10.50 -27.05 28.98
CA ALA A 227 11.78 -27.18 29.69
C ALA A 227 11.73 -26.65 31.14
N VAL A 228 10.57 -26.20 31.62
CA VAL A 228 10.43 -25.59 32.95
C VAL A 228 9.90 -26.65 33.92
N PRO A 229 10.63 -26.97 35.01
CA PRO A 229 10.11 -27.83 36.08
C PRO A 229 8.81 -27.24 36.63
N THR A 230 7.79 -28.07 36.86
CA THR A 230 6.46 -27.69 37.37
C THR A 230 6.50 -26.86 38.66
N SER A 231 7.58 -26.95 39.44
CA SER A 231 7.81 -26.16 40.65
C SER A 231 8.15 -24.67 40.40
N LEU A 232 8.36 -24.25 39.14
CA LEU A 232 8.73 -22.88 38.76
C LEU A 232 7.69 -22.18 37.86
N GLU A 233 6.55 -22.82 37.56
CA GLU A 233 5.50 -22.21 36.74
C GLU A 233 4.97 -20.90 37.34
N PHE A 234 4.84 -20.81 38.67
CA PHE A 234 4.37 -19.60 39.34
C PHE A 234 5.34 -18.42 39.19
N LEU A 235 6.65 -18.68 39.11
CA LEU A 235 7.69 -17.66 38.87
C LEU A 235 7.67 -17.17 37.43
N PHE A 236 7.18 -17.98 36.49
CA PHE A 236 6.99 -17.59 35.09
C PHE A 236 5.71 -16.75 34.89
N VAL A 237 4.63 -17.06 35.60
CA VAL A 237 3.41 -16.24 35.64
C VAL A 237 3.67 -14.86 36.25
N PHE A 238 4.59 -14.75 37.22
CA PHE A 238 5.01 -13.46 37.78
C PHE A 238 6.08 -12.72 36.95
N LYS A 239 6.89 -13.41 36.14
CA LYS A 239 7.91 -12.79 35.27
C LYS A 239 7.42 -12.43 33.86
N ARG A 240 6.35 -13.05 33.37
CA ARG A 240 5.63 -12.60 32.18
C ARG A 240 4.34 -11.93 32.66
N PRO A 241 4.35 -10.64 33.03
CA PRO A 241 3.09 -9.91 33.03
C PRO A 241 2.48 -10.09 31.64
N ASP A 242 1.21 -10.43 31.57
CA ASP A 242 0.42 -10.61 30.34
C ASP A 242 0.28 -9.30 29.51
N LEU A 243 1.28 -8.43 29.53
CA LEU A 243 1.43 -7.28 28.63
C LEU A 243 1.33 -7.70 27.16
N PHE A 244 1.72 -8.94 26.85
CA PHE A 244 1.78 -9.48 25.49
C PHE A 244 1.19 -10.90 25.36
N GLY A 245 0.17 -11.27 26.15
CA GLY A 245 -0.57 -12.53 25.99
C GLY A 245 -1.65 -12.43 24.89
N ALA A 246 -2.88 -12.86 25.16
CA ALA A 246 -4.06 -12.57 24.29
C ALA A 246 -4.23 -11.07 23.95
N GLY A 247 -3.58 -10.18 24.72
CA GLY A 247 -3.46 -8.75 24.45
C GLY A 247 -2.44 -8.33 23.39
N ALA A 248 -1.41 -9.13 23.07
CA ALA A 248 -0.41 -8.75 22.05
C ALA A 248 -1.01 -8.62 20.65
N GLY A 249 -1.84 -9.58 20.25
CA GLY A 249 -2.56 -9.49 18.97
C GLY A 249 -3.48 -8.26 18.93
N LEU A 250 -4.10 -7.90 20.06
CA LEU A 250 -4.93 -6.70 20.18
C LEU A 250 -4.09 -5.41 20.10
N VAL A 251 -2.91 -5.39 20.72
CA VAL A 251 -1.96 -4.27 20.63
C VAL A 251 -1.47 -4.09 19.20
N GLU A 252 -1.23 -5.17 18.47
CA GLU A 252 -0.77 -5.12 17.08
C GLU A 252 -1.87 -4.63 16.12
N VAL A 253 -3.11 -5.10 16.32
CA VAL A 253 -4.28 -4.58 15.61
C VAL A 253 -4.47 -3.08 15.88
N LEU A 254 -4.36 -2.64 17.14
CA LEU A 254 -4.47 -1.24 17.51
C LEU A 254 -3.32 -0.40 16.95
N LEU A 255 -2.08 -0.89 17.02
CA LEU A 255 -0.92 -0.22 16.46
C LEU A 255 -1.10 -0.01 14.95
N GLY A 256 -1.48 -1.05 14.22
CA GLY A 256 -1.76 -0.95 12.78
C GLY A 256 -2.89 0.01 12.47
N ALA A 257 -4.00 -0.04 13.21
CA ALA A 257 -5.11 0.89 13.04
C ALA A 257 -4.72 2.36 13.31
N VAL A 258 -3.95 2.61 14.36
CA VAL A 258 -3.45 3.95 14.71
C VAL A 258 -2.48 4.46 13.65
N MET A 259 -1.51 3.63 13.22
CA MET A 259 -0.54 4.01 12.19
C MET A 259 -1.21 4.23 10.83
N PHE A 260 -2.17 3.38 10.46
CA PHE A 260 -2.97 3.57 9.26
C PHE A 260 -3.80 4.85 9.32
N SER A 261 -4.34 5.19 10.49
CA SER A 261 -5.07 6.46 10.70
C SER A 261 -4.13 7.66 10.53
N PHE A 262 -2.94 7.65 11.11
CA PHE A 262 -1.94 8.70 10.89
C PHE A 262 -1.50 8.80 9.42
N LEU A 263 -1.36 7.65 8.75
CA LEU A 263 -1.04 7.60 7.34
C LEU A 263 -2.18 8.22 6.52
N ALA A 264 -3.44 7.85 6.78
CA ALA A 264 -4.61 8.43 6.14
C ALA A 264 -4.73 9.94 6.41
N LEU A 265 -4.48 10.40 7.64
CA LEU A 265 -4.45 11.82 7.99
C LEU A 265 -3.35 12.57 7.23
N SER A 266 -2.20 11.95 6.99
CA SER A 266 -1.14 12.54 6.18
C SER A 266 -1.57 12.81 4.73
N TYR A 267 -2.59 12.10 4.22
CA TYR A 267 -3.10 12.27 2.86
C TYR A 267 -4.47 12.96 2.76
N GLY A 268 -5.32 12.86 3.79
CA GLY A 268 -6.74 13.18 3.73
C GLY A 268 -7.14 14.50 4.38
N TRP A 269 -6.35 15.04 5.31
CA TRP A 269 -6.72 16.26 6.04
C TRP A 269 -6.01 17.45 5.44
N GLU A 270 -6.62 18.05 4.40
CA GLU A 270 -6.53 19.50 4.12
C GLU A 270 -7.56 19.85 3.03
N ARG A 271 -8.83 19.78 3.45
CA ARG A 271 -9.87 20.67 2.97
C ARG A 271 -10.40 21.39 4.21
N ASP A 272 -9.82 22.54 4.49
CA ASP A 272 -10.45 23.70 5.14
C ASP A 272 -9.50 24.89 4.98
#